data_AF-A0A667HBU9-F1
#
_entry.id   AF-A0A667HBU9-F1
#
_cell.length_a   1.000
_cell.length_b   1.000
_cell.length_c   1.000
_cell.angle_alpha   90.00
_cell.angle_beta   90.00
_cell.angle_gamma   90.00
#
_symmetry.space_group_name_H-M   'P 1'
#
loop_
_entity.id
_entity.type
_entity.pdbx_description
1 polymer ?
#
loop_
_entity_poly.entity_id
_entity_poly.type
_entity_poly.pdbx_seq_one_letter_code
_entity_poly.pdbx_strand_id
1 'polypeptide(L)'
;MASLKEKLIAPVAKEEAAVPNNKITVVGVGQVGMACAISILGKSLADELALVDVLEDKLKGEMMDLQHGSLFLQTPKIVADKDYSVTANSKIVVVTAGVRQQEGESRLNLVQRNVNVFKFIIPQIVKYSPDCIIIVVSNPVDILTYVTWKLSGLPKHRVIGSGCNLDSARFRYLMAEKLGIHPSSCHGWILGEHGDSSVWLSWFTSSRPTTGSLLSEQSLEPASDPLSPSLCPSPT
;
A
#
# COMPACT_ATOMS: atom_id res chain seq x y z
N MET A 1 9.09 -46.29 12.88
CA MET A 1 9.83 -45.62 13.97
C MET A 1 9.22 -44.23 14.14
N ALA A 2 8.91 -43.81 15.37
CA ALA A 2 8.36 -42.48 15.63
C ALA A 2 9.36 -41.39 15.24
N SER A 3 8.87 -40.30 14.64
CA SER A 3 9.71 -39.18 14.19
C SER A 3 10.34 -38.43 15.37
N LEU A 4 11.44 -37.71 15.14
CA LEU A 4 12.08 -36.87 16.18
C LEU A 4 11.09 -35.83 16.76
N LYS A 5 10.20 -35.30 15.91
CA LYS A 5 9.15 -34.35 16.29
C LYS A 5 8.20 -34.96 17.32
N GLU A 6 7.73 -36.19 17.09
CA GLU A 6 6.83 -36.91 18.00
C GLU A 6 7.46 -37.23 19.36
N LYS A 7 8.80 -37.37 19.41
CA LYS A 7 9.52 -37.60 20.67
C LYS A 7 9.75 -36.32 21.48
N LEU A 8 9.88 -35.18 20.80
CA LEU A 8 10.18 -33.89 21.42
C LEU A 8 8.92 -33.08 21.77
N ILE A 9 7.83 -33.24 21.02
CA ILE A 9 6.63 -32.41 21.13
C ILE A 9 5.42 -33.31 21.36
N ALA A 10 4.75 -33.12 22.49
CA ALA A 10 3.48 -33.76 22.80
C ALA A 10 2.33 -32.78 22.54
N PRO A 11 1.38 -33.06 21.63
CA PRO A 11 0.24 -32.19 21.39
C PRO A 11 -0.71 -32.23 22.59
N VAL A 12 -1.05 -31.05 23.14
CA VAL A 12 -1.96 -30.90 24.28
C VAL A 12 -3.40 -30.63 23.84
N ALA A 13 -3.59 -30.19 22.60
CA ALA A 13 -4.89 -29.96 21.97
C ALA A 13 -4.95 -30.64 20.59
N LYS A 14 -6.16 -30.86 20.08
CA LYS A 14 -6.35 -31.29 18.69
C LYS A 14 -5.76 -30.21 17.78
N GLU A 15 -4.98 -30.61 16.77
CA GLU A 15 -4.55 -29.72 15.68
C GLU A 15 -5.79 -29.27 14.90
N GLU A 16 -6.41 -28.17 15.33
CA GLU A 16 -7.35 -27.43 14.48
C GLU A 16 -6.52 -26.60 13.50
N ALA A 17 -6.97 -26.56 12.23
CA ALA A 17 -6.32 -25.73 11.22
C ALA A 17 -6.36 -24.27 11.71
N ALA A 18 -5.19 -23.72 12.05
CA ALA A 18 -5.09 -22.38 12.59
C ALA A 18 -5.62 -21.37 11.56
N VAL A 19 -6.83 -20.85 11.79
CA VAL A 19 -7.40 -19.76 11.01
C VAL A 19 -6.74 -18.47 11.52
N PRO A 20 -6.03 -17.72 10.67
CA PRO A 20 -5.40 -16.49 11.11
C PRO A 20 -6.47 -15.43 11.42
N ASN A 21 -6.30 -14.71 12.53
CA ASN A 21 -7.24 -13.67 12.95
C ASN A 21 -7.00 -12.37 12.16
N ASN A 22 -5.75 -11.93 12.08
CA ASN A 22 -5.34 -10.69 11.41
C ASN A 22 -4.51 -10.97 10.16
N LYS A 23 -5.11 -11.64 9.18
CA LYS A 23 -4.44 -11.90 7.90
C LYS A 23 -4.48 -10.69 6.98
N ILE A 24 -3.33 -10.33 6.42
CA ILE A 24 -3.19 -9.26 5.43
C ILE A 24 -2.61 -9.84 4.14
N THR A 25 -3.19 -9.46 3.00
CA THR A 25 -2.67 -9.80 1.67
C THR A 25 -2.13 -8.57 0.97
N VAL A 26 -0.98 -8.70 0.31
CA VAL A 26 -0.45 -7.69 -0.62
C VAL A 26 -0.43 -8.30 -2.03
N VAL A 27 -1.11 -7.64 -2.96
CA VAL A 27 -1.17 -8.03 -4.37
C VAL A 27 -0.21 -7.15 -5.17
N GLY A 28 0.78 -7.78 -5.79
CA GLY A 28 1.94 -7.20 -6.44
C GLY A 28 3.16 -7.14 -5.51
N VAL A 29 4.25 -7.80 -5.88
CA VAL A 29 5.58 -7.72 -5.24
C VAL A 29 6.52 -6.77 -6.00
N GLY A 30 5.95 -5.66 -6.50
CA GLY A 30 6.73 -4.53 -6.98
C GLY A 30 7.43 -3.78 -5.84
N GLN A 31 8.16 -2.71 -6.16
CA GLN A 31 8.81 -1.86 -5.14
C GLN A 31 7.79 -1.32 -4.10
N VAL A 32 6.62 -0.88 -4.56
CA VAL A 32 5.54 -0.39 -3.68
C VAL A 32 4.98 -1.52 -2.83
N GLY A 33 4.74 -2.69 -3.42
CA GLY A 33 4.24 -3.87 -2.72
C GLY A 33 5.18 -4.35 -1.62
N MET A 34 6.47 -4.46 -1.92
CA MET A 34 7.49 -4.85 -0.94
C MET A 34 7.66 -3.80 0.16
N ALA A 35 7.64 -2.51 -0.18
CA ALA A 35 7.67 -1.44 0.82
C ALA A 35 6.45 -1.49 1.76
N CYS A 36 5.27 -1.83 1.24
CA CYS A 36 4.07 -2.06 2.05
C CYS A 36 4.23 -3.30 2.93
N ALA A 37 4.67 -4.43 2.36
CA ALA A 37 4.85 -5.69 3.06
C ALA A 37 5.82 -5.56 4.25
N ILE A 38 7.01 -4.99 4.03
CA ILE A 38 8.00 -4.82 5.09
C ILE A 38 7.52 -3.85 6.17
N SER A 39 6.79 -2.79 5.79
CA SER A 39 6.22 -1.83 6.75
C SER A 39 5.12 -2.45 7.61
N ILE A 40 4.32 -3.37 7.04
CA ILE A 40 3.29 -4.12 7.76
C ILE A 40 3.95 -5.08 8.76
N LEU A 41 4.98 -5.81 8.34
CA LEU A 41 5.75 -6.72 9.18
C LEU A 41 6.46 -5.98 10.32
N GLY A 42 7.14 -4.88 10.01
CA GLY A 42 7.84 -4.05 10.99
C GLY A 42 6.91 -3.40 12.03
N LYS A 43 5.63 -3.20 11.70
CA LYS A 43 4.61 -2.72 12.63
C LYS A 43 3.85 -3.84 13.34
N SER A 44 4.14 -5.11 13.03
CA SER A 44 3.51 -6.29 13.64
C SER A 44 1.98 -6.25 13.58
N LEU A 45 1.43 -5.82 12.44
CA LEU A 45 -0.02 -5.64 12.24
C LEU A 45 -0.75 -6.94 11.84
N ALA A 46 -0.01 -7.97 11.42
CA ALA A 46 -0.56 -9.18 10.84
C ALA A 46 -0.01 -10.44 11.51
N ASP A 47 -0.89 -11.43 11.71
CA ASP A 47 -0.53 -12.77 12.15
C ASP A 47 -0.11 -13.63 10.94
N GLU A 48 -0.68 -13.35 9.77
CA GLU A 48 -0.34 -14.00 8.51
C GLU A 48 -0.24 -12.95 7.40
N LEU A 49 0.90 -12.91 6.71
CA LEU A 49 1.10 -12.10 5.52
C LEU A 49 1.07 -13.00 4.28
N ALA A 50 0.19 -12.68 3.33
CA ALA A 50 0.13 -13.35 2.04
C ALA A 50 0.57 -12.41 0.91
N LEU A 51 1.49 -12.87 0.05
CA LEU A 51 1.93 -12.15 -1.14
C LEU A 51 1.40 -12.85 -2.39
N VAL A 52 0.89 -12.06 -3.34
CA VAL A 52 0.42 -12.58 -4.63
C VAL A 52 1.00 -11.76 -5.77
N ASP A 53 1.61 -12.44 -6.74
CA ASP A 53 2.07 -11.83 -7.98
C ASP A 53 2.06 -12.87 -9.11
N VAL A 54 2.12 -12.40 -10.36
CA VAL A 54 2.21 -13.24 -11.55
C VAL A 54 3.63 -13.74 -11.80
N LEU A 55 4.65 -13.05 -11.28
CA LEU A 55 6.07 -13.39 -11.44
C LEU A 55 6.54 -14.36 -10.36
N GLU A 56 6.46 -15.67 -10.63
CA GLU A 56 6.74 -16.74 -9.67
C GLU A 56 8.16 -16.70 -9.08
N ASP A 57 9.19 -16.53 -9.92
CA ASP A 57 10.59 -16.50 -9.45
C ASP A 57 10.84 -15.34 -8.50
N LYS A 58 10.32 -14.15 -8.86
CA LYS A 58 10.44 -12.96 -8.02
C LYS A 58 9.66 -13.13 -6.73
N LEU A 59 8.42 -13.61 -6.82
CA LEU A 59 7.55 -13.84 -5.67
C LEU A 59 8.19 -14.79 -4.65
N LYS A 60 8.80 -15.88 -5.12
CA LYS A 60 9.51 -16.83 -4.27
C LYS A 60 10.76 -16.23 -3.65
N GLY A 61 11.53 -15.45 -4.41
CA GLY A 61 12.71 -14.75 -3.91
C GLY A 61 12.37 -13.78 -2.77
N GLU A 62 11.39 -12.91 -3.00
CA GLU A 62 10.92 -11.92 -2.00
C GLU A 62 10.32 -12.60 -0.76
N MET A 63 9.58 -13.70 -0.94
CA MET A 63 9.05 -14.49 0.16
C MET A 63 10.15 -15.07 1.04
N MET A 64 11.16 -15.71 0.44
CA MET A 64 12.27 -16.31 1.19
C MET A 64 13.06 -15.27 1.96
N ASP A 65 13.28 -14.09 1.36
CA ASP A 65 13.99 -13.00 2.03
C ASP A 65 13.25 -12.52 3.30
N LEU A 66 11.93 -12.32 3.20
CA LEU A 66 11.09 -12.00 4.35
C LEU A 66 11.04 -13.13 5.38
N GLN A 67 11.01 -14.39 4.95
CA GLN A 67 11.01 -15.56 5.84
C GLN A 67 12.34 -15.70 6.60
N HIS A 68 13.48 -15.44 5.97
CA HIS A 68 14.76 -15.42 6.67
C HIS A 68 14.83 -14.31 7.72
N GLY A 69 14.11 -13.20 7.49
CA GLY A 69 13.91 -12.12 8.46
C GLY A 69 12.98 -12.48 9.63
N SER A 70 12.32 -13.64 9.64
CA SER A 70 11.30 -13.98 10.65
C SER A 70 11.81 -13.91 12.09
N LEU A 71 13.11 -14.11 12.33
CA LEU A 71 13.70 -13.98 13.66
C LEU A 71 13.54 -12.56 14.26
N PHE A 72 13.49 -11.54 13.40
CA PHE A 72 13.36 -10.14 13.79
C PHE A 72 11.92 -9.63 13.75
N LEU A 73 10.98 -10.48 13.35
CA LEU A 73 9.59 -10.13 13.12
C LEU A 73 8.69 -10.87 14.11
N GLN A 74 7.52 -10.29 14.38
CA GLN A 74 6.51 -10.91 15.25
C GLN A 74 5.41 -11.63 14.45
N THR A 75 5.45 -11.57 13.12
CA THR A 75 4.49 -12.25 12.25
C THR A 75 4.92 -13.71 12.06
N PRO A 76 4.14 -14.69 12.55
CA PRO A 76 4.55 -16.10 12.55
C PRO A 76 4.50 -16.76 11.18
N LYS A 77 3.75 -16.21 10.22
CA LYS A 77 3.53 -16.88 8.93
C LYS A 77 3.56 -15.90 7.77
N ILE A 78 4.46 -16.16 6.82
CA ILE A 78 4.58 -15.43 5.56
C ILE A 78 4.46 -16.45 4.44
N VAL A 79 3.46 -16.28 3.58
CA VAL A 79 3.16 -17.16 2.45
C VAL A 79 3.11 -16.36 1.16
N ALA A 80 3.51 -16.98 0.06
CA ALA A 80 3.43 -16.35 -1.25
C ALA A 80 3.07 -17.39 -2.30
N ASP A 81 2.10 -17.06 -3.15
CA ASP A 81 1.69 -17.90 -4.27
C ASP A 81 1.07 -17.04 -5.37
N LYS A 82 1.09 -17.55 -6.60
CA LYS A 82 0.38 -16.96 -7.73
C LYS A 82 -1.12 -17.24 -7.66
N ASP A 83 -1.51 -18.38 -7.08
CA ASP A 83 -2.92 -18.69 -6.88
C ASP A 83 -3.50 -17.84 -5.73
N TYR A 84 -4.67 -17.27 -5.99
CA TYR A 84 -5.39 -16.45 -5.01
C TYR A 84 -5.97 -17.25 -3.85
N SER A 85 -5.95 -18.59 -3.91
CA SER A 85 -6.31 -19.44 -2.77
C SER A 85 -5.46 -19.14 -1.53
N VAL A 86 -4.21 -18.70 -1.70
CA VAL A 86 -3.34 -18.25 -0.61
C VAL A 86 -3.89 -17.03 0.13
N THR A 87 -4.79 -16.26 -0.49
CA THR A 87 -5.41 -15.05 0.07
C THR A 87 -6.66 -15.33 0.88
N ALA A 88 -7.03 -16.60 1.08
CA ALA A 88 -8.26 -16.94 1.80
C ALA A 88 -8.26 -16.41 3.23
N ASN A 89 -9.43 -15.88 3.63
CA ASN A 89 -9.72 -15.32 4.97
C ASN A 89 -8.88 -14.08 5.35
N SER A 90 -8.45 -13.28 4.37
CA SER A 90 -7.78 -12.01 4.62
C SER A 90 -8.74 -10.94 5.14
N LYS A 91 -8.31 -10.19 6.17
CA LYS A 91 -9.06 -9.04 6.71
C LYS A 91 -8.82 -7.79 5.88
N ILE A 92 -7.58 -7.59 5.44
CA ILE A 92 -7.17 -6.46 4.62
C ILE A 92 -6.43 -6.98 3.39
N VAL A 93 -6.76 -6.43 2.22
CA VAL A 93 -6.08 -6.73 0.96
C VAL A 93 -5.58 -5.43 0.34
N VAL A 94 -4.27 -5.29 0.22
CA VAL A 94 -3.61 -4.13 -0.37
C VAL A 94 -3.30 -4.44 -1.83
N VAL A 95 -3.92 -3.71 -2.75
CA VAL A 95 -3.71 -3.87 -4.19
C VAL A 95 -2.72 -2.84 -4.68
N THR A 96 -1.51 -3.30 -5.00
CA THR A 96 -0.41 -2.50 -5.57
C THR A 96 -0.08 -2.89 -7.01
N ALA A 97 -0.69 -3.96 -7.52
CA ALA A 97 -0.54 -4.42 -8.88
C ALA A 97 -1.10 -3.39 -9.86
N GLY A 98 -0.31 -3.04 -10.87
CA GLY A 98 -0.69 -2.08 -11.90
C GLY A 98 0.33 -2.05 -13.03
N VAL A 99 -0.13 -1.59 -14.19
CA VAL A 99 0.70 -1.39 -15.36
C VAL A 99 1.28 0.02 -15.29
N ARG A 100 2.58 0.16 -15.58
CA ARG A 100 3.23 1.47 -15.69
C ARG A 100 2.82 2.14 -17.00
N GLN A 101 2.69 3.47 -16.96
CA GLN A 101 2.48 4.27 -18.16
C GLN A 101 3.66 4.08 -19.12
N GLN A 102 3.35 3.87 -20.39
CA GLN A 102 4.36 3.83 -21.44
C GLN A 102 4.55 5.22 -22.04
N GLU A 103 5.75 5.49 -22.57
CA GLU A 103 6.02 6.76 -23.25
C GLU A 103 5.05 6.97 -24.42
N GLY A 104 4.41 8.14 -24.47
CA GLY A 104 3.40 8.47 -25.50
C GLY A 104 2.00 7.88 -25.25
N GLU A 105 1.78 7.13 -24.17
CA GLU A 105 0.47 6.56 -23.86
C GLU A 105 -0.49 7.60 -23.24
N SER A 106 -1.73 7.63 -23.74
CA SER A 106 -2.78 8.46 -23.16
C SER A 106 -3.21 7.96 -21.77
N ARG A 107 -3.60 8.89 -20.88
CA ARG A 107 -4.12 8.55 -19.54
C ARG A 107 -5.31 7.59 -19.61
N LEU A 108 -6.17 7.72 -20.64
CA LEU A 108 -7.32 6.83 -20.84
C LEU A 108 -6.91 5.40 -21.19
N ASN A 109 -5.89 5.23 -22.04
CA ASN A 109 -5.39 3.90 -22.40
C ASN A 109 -4.77 3.19 -21.19
N LEU A 110 -4.02 3.94 -20.37
CA LEU A 110 -3.47 3.44 -19.12
C LEU A 110 -4.57 2.92 -18.17
N VAL A 111 -5.62 3.71 -17.98
CA VAL A 111 -6.79 3.31 -17.17
C VAL A 111 -7.41 2.04 -17.72
N GLN A 112 -7.61 1.95 -19.03
CA GLN A 112 -8.24 0.77 -19.65
C GLN A 112 -7.42 -0.51 -19.43
N ARG A 113 -6.08 -0.44 -19.52
CA ARG A 113 -5.20 -1.58 -19.24
C ARG A 113 -5.27 -1.99 -17.77
N ASN A 114 -5.23 -1.02 -16.85
CA ASN A 114 -5.38 -1.30 -15.42
C ASN A 114 -6.75 -1.88 -15.06
N VAL A 115 -7.82 -1.40 -15.69
CA VAL A 115 -9.17 -1.98 -15.53
C VAL A 115 -9.18 -3.45 -15.97
N ASN A 116 -8.54 -3.78 -17.08
CA ASN A 116 -8.46 -5.17 -17.55
C ASN A 116 -7.71 -6.06 -16.56
N VAL A 117 -6.61 -5.57 -15.98
CA VAL A 117 -5.90 -6.28 -14.91
C VAL A 117 -6.80 -6.47 -13.68
N PHE A 118 -7.49 -5.41 -13.24
CA PHE A 118 -8.37 -5.46 -12.07
C PHE A 118 -9.57 -6.40 -12.24
N LYS A 119 -10.07 -6.58 -13.48
CA LYS A 119 -11.10 -7.59 -13.78
C LYS A 119 -10.67 -9.02 -13.47
N PHE A 120 -9.38 -9.33 -13.51
CA PHE A 120 -8.87 -10.64 -13.10
C PHE A 120 -8.59 -10.71 -11.60
N ILE A 121 -8.02 -9.63 -11.03
CA ILE A 121 -7.56 -9.61 -9.64
C ILE A 121 -8.73 -9.54 -8.64
N ILE A 122 -9.62 -8.56 -8.80
CA ILE A 122 -10.63 -8.22 -7.77
C ILE A 122 -11.64 -9.35 -7.54
N PRO A 123 -12.22 -10.01 -8.57
CA PRO A 123 -13.16 -11.10 -8.33
C PRO A 123 -12.51 -12.30 -7.61
N GLN A 124 -11.24 -12.59 -7.86
CA GLN A 124 -10.53 -13.67 -7.17
C GLN A 124 -10.33 -13.35 -5.69
N ILE A 125 -9.96 -12.11 -5.36
CA ILE A 125 -9.83 -11.65 -3.97
C ILE A 125 -11.16 -11.84 -3.23
N VAL A 126 -12.27 -11.35 -3.79
CA VAL A 126 -13.59 -11.42 -3.13
C VAL A 126 -14.08 -12.86 -3.00
N LYS A 127 -13.75 -13.73 -3.97
CA LYS A 127 -14.08 -15.16 -3.92
C LYS A 127 -13.46 -15.86 -2.70
N TYR A 128 -12.20 -15.57 -2.38
CA TYR A 128 -11.50 -16.21 -1.25
C TYR A 128 -11.62 -15.43 0.06
N SER A 129 -11.93 -14.13 -0.01
CA SER A 129 -12.03 -13.23 1.14
C SER A 129 -13.24 -12.30 1.02
N PRO A 130 -14.47 -12.81 1.24
CA PRO A 130 -15.70 -12.04 1.07
C PRO A 130 -15.85 -10.92 2.13
N ASP A 131 -15.20 -11.07 3.28
CA ASP A 131 -15.29 -10.13 4.41
C ASP A 131 -14.14 -9.11 4.47
N CYS A 132 -13.26 -9.09 3.45
CA CYS A 132 -12.09 -8.21 3.47
C CYS A 132 -12.43 -6.73 3.24
N ILE A 133 -11.50 -5.87 3.68
CA ILE A 133 -11.36 -4.47 3.26
C ILE A 133 -10.27 -4.41 2.21
N ILE A 134 -10.57 -3.80 1.07
CA ILE A 134 -9.62 -3.62 -0.03
C ILE A 134 -9.05 -2.21 0.01
N ILE A 135 -7.72 -2.11 0.08
CA ILE A 135 -6.96 -0.86 0.01
C ILE A 135 -6.29 -0.79 -1.36
N VAL A 136 -6.71 0.14 -2.20
CA VAL A 136 -6.17 0.35 -3.54
C VAL A 136 -5.05 1.38 -3.48
N VAL A 137 -3.84 0.98 -3.91
CA VAL A 137 -2.66 1.85 -4.00
C VAL A 137 -2.27 2.09 -5.47
N SER A 138 -2.70 1.22 -6.38
CA SER A 138 -2.42 1.34 -7.80
C SER A 138 -2.98 2.63 -8.39
N ASN A 139 -2.22 3.25 -9.30
CA ASN A 139 -2.59 4.52 -9.93
C ASN A 139 -3.23 4.33 -11.32
N PRO A 140 -4.19 5.20 -11.72
CA PRO A 140 -4.72 6.34 -10.95
C PRO A 140 -5.70 5.90 -9.85
N VAL A 141 -5.37 6.21 -8.60
CA VAL A 141 -5.99 5.57 -7.43
C VAL A 141 -7.48 5.88 -7.31
N ASP A 142 -7.94 7.08 -7.63
CA ASP A 142 -9.35 7.45 -7.47
C ASP A 142 -10.26 6.67 -8.42
N ILE A 143 -9.86 6.58 -9.69
CA ILE A 143 -10.58 5.82 -10.72
C ILE A 143 -10.49 4.31 -10.43
N LEU A 144 -9.32 3.81 -10.06
CA LEU A 144 -9.15 2.38 -9.77
C LEU A 144 -9.85 1.95 -8.49
N THR A 145 -10.03 2.85 -7.52
CA THR A 145 -10.87 2.62 -6.34
C THR A 145 -12.34 2.47 -6.75
N TYR A 146 -12.84 3.33 -7.63
CA TYR A 146 -14.20 3.20 -8.17
C TYR A 146 -14.39 1.89 -8.95
N VAL A 147 -13.43 1.53 -9.81
CA VAL A 147 -13.45 0.28 -10.57
C VAL A 147 -13.44 -0.93 -9.63
N THR A 148 -12.60 -0.90 -8.60
CA THR A 148 -12.54 -1.95 -7.56
C THR A 148 -13.87 -2.09 -6.84
N TRP A 149 -14.52 -0.98 -6.49
CA TRP A 149 -15.84 -1.00 -5.87
C TRP A 149 -16.89 -1.66 -6.78
N LYS A 150 -16.90 -1.29 -8.07
CA LYS A 150 -17.84 -1.89 -9.04
C LYS A 150 -17.58 -3.36 -9.32
N LEU A 151 -16.32 -3.78 -9.40
CA LEU A 151 -15.95 -5.17 -9.68
C LEU A 151 -16.09 -6.09 -8.46
N SER A 152 -15.83 -5.56 -7.25
CA SER A 152 -15.89 -6.35 -6.01
C SER A 152 -17.31 -6.62 -5.54
N GLY A 153 -18.26 -5.72 -5.82
CA GLY A 153 -19.61 -5.80 -5.27
C GLY A 153 -19.67 -5.57 -3.75
N LEU A 154 -18.56 -5.17 -3.13
CA LEU A 154 -18.48 -4.88 -1.70
C LEU A 154 -19.18 -3.57 -1.36
N PRO A 155 -19.63 -3.40 -0.10
CA PRO A 155 -20.16 -2.12 0.34
C PRO A 155 -19.05 -1.05 0.31
N LYS A 156 -19.41 0.18 -0.04
CA LYS A 156 -18.47 1.30 -0.25
C LYS A 156 -17.48 1.55 0.91
N HIS A 157 -17.86 1.23 2.15
CA HIS A 157 -16.99 1.41 3.32
C HIS A 157 -15.86 0.38 3.42
N ARG A 158 -15.88 -0.69 2.60
CA ARG A 158 -14.83 -1.72 2.54
C ARG A 158 -13.89 -1.55 1.36
N VAL A 159 -14.05 -0.50 0.54
CA VAL A 159 -13.17 -0.22 -0.59
C VAL A 159 -12.58 1.18 -0.40
N ILE A 160 -11.28 1.23 -0.13
CA ILE A 160 -10.58 2.45 0.27
C ILE A 160 -9.42 2.67 -0.69
N GLY A 161 -9.31 3.87 -1.26
CA GLY A 161 -8.11 4.28 -2.01
C GLY A 161 -7.06 4.87 -1.07
N SER A 162 -5.77 4.71 -1.38
CA SER A 162 -4.71 5.41 -0.65
C SER A 162 -4.84 6.93 -0.77
N GLY A 163 -5.36 7.41 -1.91
CA GLY A 163 -5.70 8.81 -2.18
C GLY A 163 -4.57 9.78 -1.81
N CYS A 164 -4.95 10.95 -1.29
CA CYS A 164 -4.05 12.03 -0.91
C CYS A 164 -3.39 11.88 0.48
N ASN A 165 -3.40 10.68 1.08
CA ASN A 165 -2.78 10.47 2.40
C ASN A 165 -1.26 10.72 2.34
N LEU A 166 -0.59 10.22 1.29
CA LEU A 166 0.84 10.46 1.08
C LEU A 166 1.13 11.92 0.72
N ASP A 167 0.27 12.56 -0.07
CA ASP A 167 0.45 13.97 -0.45
C ASP A 167 0.30 14.89 0.76
N SER A 168 -0.67 14.63 1.63
CA SER A 168 -0.82 15.33 2.91
C SER A 168 0.41 15.12 3.79
N ALA A 169 0.99 13.91 3.84
CA ALA A 169 2.22 13.65 4.58
C ALA A 169 3.42 14.44 4.00
N ARG A 170 3.56 14.51 2.67
CA ARG A 170 4.57 15.32 1.98
C ARG A 170 4.41 16.80 2.27
N PHE A 171 3.18 17.32 2.20
CA PHE A 171 2.87 18.71 2.51
C PHE A 171 3.25 19.07 3.95
N ARG A 172 2.87 18.21 4.91
CA ARG A 172 3.22 18.39 6.32
C ARG A 172 4.72 18.35 6.55
N TYR A 173 5.44 17.48 5.84
CA TYR A 173 6.90 17.43 5.90
C TYR A 173 7.56 18.73 5.40
N LEU A 174 7.19 19.22 4.22
CA LEU A 174 7.76 20.46 3.67
C LEU A 174 7.42 21.69 4.52
N MET A 175 6.22 21.73 5.09
CA MET A 175 5.83 22.78 6.03
C MET A 175 6.65 22.72 7.32
N ALA A 176 6.86 21.52 7.86
CA ALA A 176 7.63 21.28 9.07
C ALA A 176 9.10 21.66 8.92
N GLU A 177 9.69 21.37 7.76
CA GLU A 177 11.06 21.77 7.41
C GLU A 177 11.22 23.29 7.41
N LYS A 178 10.27 24.02 6.81
CA LYS A 178 10.28 25.50 6.82
C LYS A 178 10.06 26.10 8.21
N LEU A 179 9.26 25.45 9.06
CA LEU A 179 8.94 25.93 10.41
C LEU A 179 9.91 25.43 11.49
N GLY A 180 10.82 24.51 11.17
CA GLY A 180 11.74 23.91 12.13
C GLY A 180 11.06 23.07 13.22
N ILE A 181 9.87 22.52 12.96
CA ILE A 181 9.11 21.68 13.91
C ILE A 181 8.93 20.26 13.35
N HIS A 182 8.47 19.32 14.18
CA HIS A 182 8.22 17.96 13.70
C HIS A 182 6.95 17.88 12.84
N PRO A 183 6.90 17.12 11.72
CA PRO A 183 5.74 17.02 10.83
C PRO A 183 4.44 16.56 11.50
N SER A 184 4.54 15.83 12.61
CA SER A 184 3.36 15.45 13.41
C SER A 184 2.63 16.66 14.01
N SER A 185 3.35 17.76 14.27
CA SER A 185 2.81 19.01 14.84
C SER A 185 2.33 19.99 13.77
N CYS A 186 2.67 19.77 12.50
CA CYS A 186 2.09 20.49 11.37
C CYS A 186 0.78 19.85 10.97
N HIS A 187 -0.30 20.62 10.92
CA HIS A 187 -1.60 20.18 10.46
C HIS A 187 -1.94 20.86 9.14
N GLY A 188 -2.11 20.07 8.10
CA GLY A 188 -2.43 20.51 6.75
C GLY A 188 -2.93 19.32 5.95
N TRP A 189 -3.90 19.57 5.07
CA TRP A 189 -4.63 18.52 4.35
C TRP A 189 -4.58 18.82 2.85
N ILE A 190 -4.21 17.81 2.06
CA ILE A 190 -4.40 17.79 0.62
C ILE A 190 -5.58 16.86 0.34
N LEU A 191 -6.60 17.38 -0.33
CA LEU A 191 -7.82 16.67 -0.71
C LEU A 191 -8.02 16.74 -2.23
N GLY A 192 -9.04 16.05 -2.72
CA GLY A 192 -9.38 16.01 -4.14
C GLY A 192 -8.78 14.79 -4.83
N GLU A 193 -8.45 14.94 -6.10
CA GLU A 193 -7.80 13.90 -6.89
C GLU A 193 -6.33 13.74 -6.47
N HIS A 194 -5.86 12.49 -6.40
CA HIS A 194 -4.44 12.20 -6.24
C HIS A 194 -3.69 12.51 -7.54
N GLY A 195 -3.12 13.71 -7.64
CA GLY A 195 -2.33 14.14 -8.78
C GLY A 195 -2.22 15.66 -8.92
N ASP A 196 -2.01 16.13 -10.15
CA ASP A 196 -1.80 17.54 -10.52
C ASP A 196 -2.98 18.44 -10.12
N SER A 197 -4.19 17.87 -10.04
CA SER A 197 -5.46 18.51 -9.68
C SER A 197 -5.79 18.43 -8.19
N SER A 198 -4.83 18.02 -7.36
CA SER A 198 -4.99 17.99 -5.91
C SER A 198 -5.20 19.41 -5.34
N VAL A 199 -6.06 19.51 -4.33
CA VAL A 199 -6.44 20.78 -3.70
C VAL A 199 -5.87 20.82 -2.29
N TRP A 200 -5.00 21.79 -2.02
CA TRP A 200 -4.57 22.05 -0.64
C TRP A 200 -5.68 22.75 0.15
N LEU A 201 -5.79 22.45 1.43
CA LEU A 201 -6.61 23.22 2.35
C LEU A 201 -5.72 23.87 3.40
N SER A 202 -5.53 25.18 3.28
CA SER A 202 -4.78 26.00 4.24
C SER A 202 -5.69 26.42 5.40
N TRP A 203 -6.15 25.47 6.21
CA TRP A 203 -6.77 25.80 7.50
C TRP A 203 -5.76 25.50 8.60
N PHE A 204 -5.01 26.53 8.98
CA PHE A 204 -4.15 26.52 10.16
C PHE A 204 -5.02 26.35 11.41
N THR A 205 -5.27 25.11 11.84
CA THR A 205 -5.70 24.84 13.21
C THR A 205 -4.48 24.51 14.04
N SER A 206 -3.65 25.52 14.33
CA SER A 206 -2.67 25.39 15.41
C SER A 206 -3.42 25.52 16.74
N SER A 207 -3.44 24.46 17.54
CA SER A 207 -3.95 24.48 18.92
C SER A 207 -3.02 25.23 19.88
N ARG A 208 -1.93 25.84 19.39
CA ARG A 208 -1.06 26.75 20.13
C ARG A 208 -1.06 28.13 19.46
N PRO A 209 -1.54 29.18 20.15
CA PRO A 209 -1.34 30.54 19.70
C PRO A 209 0.11 30.91 20.02
N THR A 210 1.03 30.60 19.11
CA THR A 210 2.36 31.20 19.13
C THR A 210 2.50 32.06 17.89
N THR A 211 2.28 33.36 18.14
CA THR A 211 2.95 34.52 17.52
C THR A 211 3.15 34.50 16.01
N GLY A 212 2.43 35.41 15.35
CA GLY A 212 2.90 36.06 14.12
C GLY A 212 2.37 35.44 12.83
N SER A 213 1.43 36.16 12.20
CA SER A 213 1.16 36.08 10.78
C SER A 213 2.46 36.24 9.98
N LEU A 214 3.04 35.12 9.54
CA LEU A 214 4.22 35.11 8.66
C LEU A 214 4.05 34.07 7.56
N LEU A 215 2.98 34.23 6.78
CA LEU A 215 2.99 33.84 5.38
C LEU A 215 2.26 34.97 4.63
N SER A 216 3.00 36.01 4.29
CA SER A 216 2.57 36.94 3.24
C SER A 216 2.34 36.15 1.96
N GLU A 217 1.27 36.46 1.23
CA GLU A 217 0.85 35.89 -0.07
C GLU A 217 1.90 35.91 -1.20
N GLN A 218 3.17 36.27 -0.93
CA GLN A 218 4.19 36.56 -1.93
C GLN A 218 5.25 35.47 -2.16
N SER A 219 5.17 34.30 -1.52
CA SER A 219 6.19 33.24 -1.69
C SER A 219 5.70 31.96 -2.36
N LEU A 220 4.59 32.02 -3.09
CA LEU A 220 4.07 30.91 -3.89
C LEU A 220 3.95 31.34 -5.35
N GLU A 221 5.08 31.55 -6.02
CA GLU A 221 5.11 31.42 -7.47
C GLU A 221 4.85 29.95 -7.83
N PRO A 222 4.01 29.68 -8.85
CA PRO A 222 3.88 28.33 -9.37
C PRO A 222 5.24 27.92 -9.93
N ALA A 223 5.75 26.76 -9.52
CA ALA A 223 6.92 26.16 -10.15
C ALA A 223 6.57 25.75 -11.60
N SER A 224 6.56 26.73 -12.50
CA SER A 224 6.58 26.54 -13.94
C SER A 224 8.02 26.66 -14.42
N ASP A 225 8.86 25.69 -14.06
CA ASP A 225 10.14 25.48 -14.74
C ASP A 225 10.18 24.03 -15.24
N PRO A 226 10.31 23.82 -16.57
CA PRO A 226 10.48 22.48 -17.11
C PRO A 226 11.83 21.94 -16.65
N LEU A 227 11.79 20.78 -15.98
CA LEU A 227 12.93 19.96 -15.59
C LEU A 227 14.05 19.99 -16.66
N SER A 228 15.19 20.58 -16.31
CA SER A 228 16.42 20.41 -17.05
C SER A 228 16.98 18.99 -16.79
N PRO A 229 17.36 18.23 -17.83
CA PRO A 229 17.82 16.86 -17.66
C PRO A 229 19.33 16.85 -17.41
N SER A 230 19.77 17.00 -16.16
CA SER A 230 21.20 16.83 -15.86
C SER A 230 21.52 16.57 -14.38
N LEU A 231 20.93 15.53 -13.78
CA LEU A 231 21.35 15.05 -12.44
C LEU A 231 21.06 13.53 -12.28
N CYS A 232 21.64 12.72 -13.17
CA CYS A 232 21.90 11.30 -12.91
C CYS A 232 23.30 10.96 -13.41
N PRO A 233 24.27 10.65 -12.53
CA PRO A 233 25.48 9.95 -12.94
C PRO A 233 25.12 8.49 -13.21
N SER A 234 25.50 7.99 -14.39
CA SER A 234 25.43 6.57 -14.75
C SER A 234 26.33 5.72 -13.84
N PRO A 235 25.88 4.55 -13.36
CA PRO A 235 26.76 3.59 -12.70
C PRO A 235 27.59 2.83 -13.75
N THR A 236 28.91 2.86 -13.59
CA THR A 236 29.83 1.81 -14.07
C THR A 236 29.71 0.56 -13.23
#